data_AF-R9JKU3-F1
#
_entry.id   AF-R9JKU3-F1
#
_cell.length_a   1.000
_cell.length_b   1.000
_cell.length_c   1.000
_cell.angle_alpha   90.00
_cell.angle_beta   90.00
_cell.angle_gamma   90.00
#
_symmetry.space_group_name_H-M   'P 1'
#
loop_
_entity.id
_entity.type
_entity.pdbx_description
1 polymer ?
#
loop_
_entity_poly.entity_id
_entity_poly.type
_entity_poly.pdbx_seq_one_letter_code
_entity_poly.pdbx_strand_id
1 'polypeptide(L)'
;MQVGLSDYAMGNVYMRSMNHKSVEEKSSKKYDDVSAYYAYLKDKYSCLTDPDYKVTISPAFLEKCIKDPEKAELMERSLAHLPIDHQNMTSFWSAQGAEVVNEQWIFDENGNCGGSTSMSVVSKKSSAVNNMKSSTKNERNEKKSTAQRIYDRKRQERKLIEERQAERNRVKEQTKEKWLEDQQLKDQTEKKKLKKQTYQKLAAEEFQARTQNTDRAISAYEKNVMRA
;
A
#
# COMPACT_ATOMS: atom_id res chain seq x y z
N MET A 1 38.82 -22.84 4.96
CA MET A 1 38.43 -21.95 3.85
C MET A 1 36.95 -21.64 4.02
N GLN A 2 36.66 -20.42 4.45
CA GLN A 2 35.32 -19.93 4.76
C GLN A 2 34.87 -19.11 3.55
N VAL A 3 33.90 -19.61 2.79
CA VAL A 3 33.27 -18.85 1.70
C VAL A 3 32.05 -18.15 2.27
N GLY A 4 32.13 -16.83 2.31
CA GLY A 4 31.15 -15.95 2.93
C GLY A 4 29.82 -15.98 2.18
N LEU A 5 28.75 -16.15 2.96
CA LEU A 5 27.38 -15.83 2.58
C LEU A 5 27.28 -14.32 2.40
N SER A 6 27.37 -13.82 1.17
CA SER A 6 27.05 -12.43 0.86
C SER A 6 25.54 -12.27 0.74
N ASP A 7 24.93 -11.81 1.83
CA ASP A 7 23.76 -10.92 1.90
C ASP A 7 22.89 -10.80 0.64
N TYR A 8 22.05 -11.80 0.38
CA TYR A 8 20.80 -11.57 -0.36
C TYR A 8 19.82 -10.88 0.58
N ALA A 9 20.00 -9.57 0.74
CA ALA A 9 18.97 -8.71 1.28
C ALA A 9 17.79 -8.73 0.29
N MET A 10 16.80 -9.58 0.57
CA MET A 10 15.44 -9.46 0.05
C MET A 10 14.82 -8.17 0.61
N GLY A 11 15.30 -7.04 0.07
CA GLY A 11 14.87 -5.71 0.43
C GLY A 11 13.46 -5.48 -0.05
N ASN A 12 12.54 -5.35 0.90
CA ASN A 12 11.22 -4.75 0.77
C ASN A 12 11.15 -3.77 -0.41
N VAL A 13 10.42 -4.12 -1.48
CA VAL A 13 10.06 -3.16 -2.52
C VAL A 13 9.05 -2.19 -1.89
N TYR A 14 9.58 -1.03 -1.54
CA TYR A 14 8.91 0.06 -0.86
C TYR A 14 7.65 0.52 -1.60
N MET A 15 6.51 0.48 -0.89
CA MET A 15 5.48 1.52 -0.96
C MET A 15 6.15 2.86 -0.66
N ARG A 16 6.61 3.58 -1.69
CA ARG A 16 7.20 4.91 -1.51
C ARG A 16 6.08 5.95 -1.45
N SER A 17 5.87 6.44 -0.23
CA SER A 17 5.11 7.61 0.20
C SER A 17 4.82 8.62 -0.93
N MET A 18 3.53 8.90 -1.13
CA MET A 18 3.04 10.07 -1.86
C MET A 18 3.52 11.34 -1.13
N ASN A 19 4.55 11.98 -1.66
CA ASN A 19 4.82 13.38 -1.34
C ASN A 19 3.96 14.23 -2.26
N HIS A 20 2.83 14.72 -1.73
CA HIS A 20 2.12 15.86 -2.30
C HIS A 20 3.03 17.09 -2.18
N LYS A 21 3.92 17.30 -3.16
CA LYS A 21 4.43 18.64 -3.43
C LYS A 21 3.28 19.42 -4.06
N SER A 22 2.95 20.53 -3.41
CA SER A 22 1.96 21.51 -3.82
C SER A 22 1.97 21.73 -5.33
N VAL A 23 0.82 21.45 -5.94
CA VAL A 23 0.51 21.77 -7.33
C VAL A 23 0.57 23.29 -7.48
N GLU A 24 1.66 23.79 -8.03
CA GLU A 24 1.61 25.07 -8.74
C GLU A 24 0.86 24.82 -10.04
N GLU A 25 -0.38 25.29 -10.05
CA GLU A 25 -1.28 25.33 -11.18
C GLU A 25 -0.65 26.18 -12.31
N LYS A 26 0.09 25.53 -13.20
CA LYS A 26 0.42 26.09 -14.52
C LYS A 26 -0.11 25.14 -15.58
N SER A 27 -1.37 25.40 -15.93
CA SER A 27 -2.01 24.94 -17.14
C SER A 27 -1.31 25.54 -18.37
N SER A 28 -0.15 24.99 -18.73
CA SER A 28 0.38 25.13 -20.07
C SER A 28 0.42 23.74 -20.69
N LYS A 29 -0.49 23.46 -21.62
CA LYS A 29 -0.35 22.34 -22.55
C LYS A 29 1.06 22.40 -23.12
N LYS A 30 1.93 21.44 -22.76
CA LYS A 30 3.31 21.40 -23.28
C LYS A 30 3.36 20.96 -24.74
N TYR A 31 2.33 20.24 -25.20
CA TYR A 31 2.25 19.67 -26.54
C TYR A 31 0.81 19.75 -27.05
N ASP A 32 0.63 20.18 -28.29
CA ASP A 32 -0.69 20.31 -28.93
C ASP A 32 -1.10 19.04 -29.72
N ASP A 33 -0.15 18.14 -30.00
CA ASP A 33 -0.37 16.95 -30.82
C ASP A 33 0.32 15.71 -30.25
N VAL A 34 -0.31 14.55 -30.48
CA VAL A 34 0.17 13.22 -30.08
C VAL A 34 1.49 12.86 -30.76
N SER A 35 1.64 13.23 -32.04
CA SER A 35 2.86 12.94 -32.80
C SER A 35 4.07 13.68 -32.20
N ALA A 36 3.89 14.97 -31.87
CA ALA A 36 4.92 15.79 -31.24
C ALA A 36 5.33 15.24 -29.87
N TYR A 37 4.37 14.83 -29.03
CA TYR A 37 4.66 14.23 -27.74
C TYR A 37 5.39 12.89 -27.87
N TYR A 38 4.97 12.05 -28.81
CA TYR A 38 5.64 10.76 -29.06
C TYR A 38 7.07 10.93 -29.60
N ALA A 39 7.31 11.95 -30.44
CA ALA A 39 8.65 12.28 -30.92
C ALA A 39 9.57 12.71 -29.76
N TYR A 40 9.09 13.55 -28.84
CA TYR A 40 9.81 13.90 -27.63
C TYR A 40 10.14 12.67 -26.77
N LEU A 41 9.18 11.76 -26.58
CA LEU A 41 9.43 10.53 -25.83
C LEU A 41 10.50 9.66 -26.50
N LYS A 42 10.47 9.55 -27.84
CA LYS A 42 11.49 8.79 -28.59
C LYS A 42 12.89 9.38 -28.47
N ASP A 43 13.01 10.70 -28.48
CA ASP A 43 14.29 11.40 -28.33
C ASP A 43 14.85 11.24 -26.91
N LYS A 44 13.97 11.32 -25.90
CA LYS A 44 14.37 11.24 -24.49
C LYS A 44 14.62 9.80 -24.00
N TYR A 45 13.86 8.83 -24.51
CA TYR A 45 13.88 7.44 -24.02
C TYR A 45 14.30 6.47 -25.11
N SER A 46 15.53 5.97 -25.00
CA SER A 46 16.11 5.00 -25.94
C SER A 46 15.32 3.68 -26.03
N CYS A 47 14.56 3.33 -24.98
CA CYS A 47 13.72 2.13 -24.94
C CYS A 47 12.62 2.10 -26.02
N LEU A 48 12.27 3.25 -26.61
CA LEU A 48 11.30 3.32 -27.71
C LEU A 48 11.92 3.04 -29.09
N THR A 49 13.25 3.02 -29.16
CA THR A 49 14.03 2.81 -30.39
C THR A 49 14.96 1.60 -30.30
N ASP A 50 14.92 0.88 -29.18
CA ASP A 50 15.80 -0.24 -28.90
C ASP A 50 15.54 -1.41 -29.88
N PRO A 51 16.59 -2.03 -30.46
CA PRO A 51 16.42 -3.19 -31.33
C PRO A 51 16.10 -4.48 -30.58
N ASP A 52 16.43 -4.58 -29.29
CA ASP A 52 16.34 -5.83 -28.51
C ASP A 52 14.91 -6.11 -28.04
N TYR A 53 14.10 -5.07 -27.83
CA TYR A 53 12.70 -5.19 -27.42
C TYR A 53 11.85 -4.06 -27.96
N LYS A 54 10.57 -4.34 -28.24
CA LYS A 54 9.64 -3.36 -28.82
C LYS A 54 8.73 -2.76 -27.77
N VAL A 55 8.60 -1.44 -27.75
CA VAL A 55 7.62 -0.75 -26.90
C VAL A 55 6.52 -0.13 -27.77
N THR A 56 5.27 -0.52 -27.51
CA THR A 56 4.08 0.01 -28.20
C THR A 56 3.25 0.79 -27.20
N ILE A 57 2.92 2.04 -27.51
CA ILE A 57 2.08 2.89 -26.67
C ILE A 57 0.77 3.17 -27.39
N SER A 58 -0.36 2.98 -26.70
CA SER A 58 -1.67 3.34 -27.23
C SER A 58 -1.77 4.85 -27.52
N PRO A 59 -2.19 5.27 -28.73
CA PRO A 59 -2.42 6.68 -29.05
C PRO A 59 -3.41 7.36 -28.11
N ALA A 60 -4.47 6.64 -27.70
CA ALA A 60 -5.47 7.16 -26.75
C ALA A 60 -4.87 7.45 -25.37
N PHE A 61 -3.82 6.71 -24.97
CA PHE A 61 -3.10 6.99 -23.72
C PHE A 61 -2.17 8.20 -23.84
N LEU A 62 -1.52 8.39 -25.00
CA LEU A 62 -0.72 9.59 -25.26
C LEU A 62 -1.59 10.86 -25.24
N GLU A 63 -2.80 10.82 -25.81
CA GLU A 63 -3.76 11.91 -25.70
C GLU A 63 -4.13 12.24 -24.25
N LYS A 64 -4.28 11.21 -23.41
CA LYS A 64 -4.54 11.39 -21.97
C LYS A 64 -3.34 12.03 -21.28
N CYS A 65 -2.11 11.63 -21.60
CA CYS A 65 -0.88 12.23 -21.06
C CYS A 65 -0.73 13.71 -21.43
N ILE A 66 -1.15 14.11 -22.64
CA ILE A 66 -1.13 15.52 -23.05
C ILE A 66 -2.10 16.37 -22.21
N LYS A 67 -3.25 15.79 -21.85
CA LYS A 67 -4.29 16.47 -21.05
C LYS A 67 -3.99 16.44 -19.55
N ASP A 68 -3.26 15.45 -19.08
CA ASP A 68 -3.02 15.16 -17.66
C ASP A 68 -1.51 15.01 -17.38
N PRO A 69 -0.88 16.02 -16.76
CA PRO A 69 0.56 16.03 -16.51
C PRO A 69 0.99 14.94 -15.51
N GLU A 70 0.13 14.52 -14.58
CA GLU A 70 0.48 13.46 -13.62
C GLU A 70 0.61 12.10 -14.34
N LYS A 71 -0.26 11.84 -15.32
CA LYS A 71 -0.18 10.64 -16.16
C LYS A 71 1.03 10.66 -17.08
N ALA A 72 1.39 11.84 -17.60
CA ALA A 72 2.62 12.00 -18.37
C ALA A 72 3.86 11.66 -17.54
N GLU A 73 3.93 12.16 -16.29
CA GLU A 73 5.05 11.85 -15.39
C GLU A 73 5.12 10.36 -15.04
N LEU A 74 3.98 9.71 -14.78
CA LEU A 74 3.93 8.28 -14.52
C LEU A 74 4.42 7.45 -15.73
N MET A 75 4.04 7.85 -16.94
CA MET A 75 4.49 7.23 -18.17
C MET A 75 6.00 7.42 -18.37
N GLU A 76 6.48 8.66 -18.26
CA GLU A 76 7.90 9.01 -18.35
C GLU A 76 8.76 8.21 -17.35
N ARG A 77 8.26 8.03 -16.12
CA ARG A 77 8.90 7.19 -15.11
C ARG A 77 8.91 5.71 -15.49
N SER A 78 7.81 5.22 -16.08
CA SER A 78 7.70 3.83 -16.53
C SER A 78 8.68 3.55 -17.67
N LEU A 79 8.76 4.45 -18.66
CA LEU A 79 9.70 4.36 -19.77
C LEU A 79 11.16 4.41 -19.32
N ALA A 80 11.49 5.20 -18.30
CA ALA A 80 12.82 5.25 -17.71
C ALA A 80 13.23 3.93 -17.04
N HIS A 81 12.27 3.15 -16.52
CA HIS A 81 12.52 1.89 -15.83
C HIS A 81 12.55 0.67 -16.76
N LEU A 82 11.93 0.73 -17.94
CA LEU A 82 11.89 -0.39 -18.90
C LEU A 82 13.25 -1.03 -19.21
N PRO A 83 14.36 -0.28 -19.44
CA PRO A 83 15.66 -0.91 -19.70
C PRO A 83 16.15 -1.80 -18.54
N ILE A 84 15.88 -1.39 -17.31
CA ILE A 84 16.25 -2.14 -16.10
C ILE A 84 15.38 -3.40 -16.01
N ASP A 85 14.09 -3.27 -16.28
CA ASP A 85 13.16 -4.39 -16.26
C ASP A 85 13.49 -5.44 -17.34
N HIS A 86 13.83 -4.99 -18.56
CA HIS A 86 14.36 -5.83 -19.63
C HIS A 86 15.61 -6.60 -19.19
N GLN A 87 16.61 -5.88 -18.66
CA GLN A 87 17.86 -6.50 -18.19
C GLN A 87 17.61 -7.55 -17.10
N ASN A 88 16.74 -7.25 -16.14
CA ASN A 88 16.38 -8.16 -15.06
C ASN A 88 15.65 -9.39 -15.59
N MET A 89 14.70 -9.20 -16.51
CA MET A 89 13.94 -10.29 -17.12
C MET A 89 14.88 -11.23 -17.89
N THR A 90 15.73 -10.67 -18.75
CA THR A 90 16.70 -11.42 -19.55
C THR A 90 17.69 -12.17 -18.67
N SER A 91 18.20 -11.54 -17.61
CA SER A 91 19.11 -12.17 -16.65
C SER A 91 18.43 -13.32 -15.89
N PHE A 92 17.19 -13.12 -15.45
CA PHE A 92 16.40 -14.12 -14.72
C PHE A 92 16.13 -15.37 -15.57
N TRP A 93 15.75 -15.21 -16.84
CA TRP A 93 15.53 -16.33 -17.74
C TRP A 93 16.82 -16.98 -18.18
N SER A 94 17.88 -16.19 -18.43
CA SER A 94 19.20 -16.73 -18.78
C SER A 94 19.77 -17.59 -17.66
N ALA A 95 19.61 -17.20 -16.39
CA ALA A 95 20.00 -17.99 -15.23
C ALA A 95 19.27 -19.35 -15.15
N GLN A 96 18.07 -19.45 -15.73
CA GLN A 96 17.29 -20.68 -15.85
C GLN A 96 17.57 -21.46 -17.14
N GLY A 97 18.58 -21.06 -17.92
CA GLY A 97 18.92 -21.70 -19.19
C GLY A 97 17.86 -21.45 -20.27
N ALA A 98 17.15 -20.33 -20.20
CA ALA A 98 16.17 -19.91 -21.18
C ALA A 98 16.47 -18.51 -21.72
N GLU A 99 15.86 -18.17 -22.85
CA GLU A 99 16.01 -16.90 -23.53
C GLU A 99 14.63 -16.32 -23.81
N VAL A 100 14.49 -15.01 -23.61
CA VAL A 100 13.30 -14.26 -23.98
C VAL A 100 13.41 -13.93 -25.45
N VAL A 101 12.39 -14.28 -26.22
CA VAL A 101 12.31 -14.05 -27.66
C VAL A 101 11.06 -13.23 -27.96
N ASN A 102 11.19 -12.25 -28.85
CA ASN A 102 10.12 -11.31 -29.24
C ASN A 102 9.55 -10.52 -28.05
N GLU A 103 10.43 -9.98 -27.21
CA GLU A 103 10.02 -9.12 -26.11
C GLU A 103 9.32 -7.88 -26.65
N GLN A 104 8.10 -7.67 -26.17
CA GLN A 104 7.33 -6.49 -26.50
C GLN A 104 6.49 -6.03 -25.31
N TRP A 105 6.59 -4.75 -25.00
CA TRP A 105 5.83 -4.08 -23.96
C TRP A 105 4.71 -3.25 -24.60
N ILE A 106 3.49 -3.43 -24.11
CA ILE A 106 2.30 -2.75 -24.63
C ILE A 106 1.68 -1.93 -23.51
N PHE A 107 1.55 -0.62 -23.75
CA PHE A 107 0.80 0.28 -22.88
C PHE A 107 -0.62 0.43 -23.42
N ASP A 108 -1.60 0.00 -22.61
CA ASP A 108 -3.01 0.10 -22.94
C ASP A 108 -3.53 1.56 -22.83
N GLU A 109 -4.80 1.77 -23.17
CA GLU A 109 -5.44 3.10 -23.11
C GLU A 109 -5.51 3.70 -21.70
N ASN A 110 -5.33 2.89 -20.66
CA ASN A 110 -5.37 3.29 -19.26
C ASN A 110 -3.98 3.51 -18.66
N GLY A 111 -2.92 3.18 -19.42
CA GLY A 111 -1.53 3.30 -18.99
C GLY A 111 -0.99 2.06 -18.31
N ASN A 112 -1.70 0.93 -18.34
CA ASN A 112 -1.15 -0.33 -17.83
C ASN A 112 -0.16 -0.89 -18.84
N CYS A 113 1.00 -1.30 -18.34
CA CYS A 113 2.04 -1.95 -19.12
C CYS A 113 1.93 -3.47 -18.99
N GLY A 114 1.89 -4.17 -20.13
CA GLY A 114 1.88 -5.63 -20.19
C GLY A 114 2.80 -6.18 -21.26
N GLY A 115 3.26 -7.42 -21.09
CA GLY A 115 3.97 -8.16 -22.13
C GLY A 115 3.03 -8.55 -23.27
N SER A 116 3.55 -8.54 -24.50
CA SER A 116 2.82 -8.99 -25.67
C SER A 116 2.58 -10.50 -25.66
N THR A 117 1.52 -10.94 -26.32
CA THR A 117 1.24 -12.36 -26.57
C THR A 117 2.28 -13.01 -27.49
N SER A 118 3.05 -12.21 -28.24
CA SER A 118 4.16 -12.70 -29.06
C SER A 118 5.43 -13.02 -28.27
N MET A 119 5.54 -12.51 -27.04
CA MET A 119 6.69 -12.77 -26.18
C MET A 119 6.69 -14.24 -25.76
N SER A 120 7.83 -14.91 -25.98
CA SER A 120 7.99 -16.32 -25.66
C SER A 120 9.32 -16.57 -24.98
N VAL A 121 9.37 -17.60 -24.13
CA VAL A 121 10.59 -18.01 -23.44
C VAL A 121 11.01 -19.37 -23.98
N VAL A 122 12.19 -19.42 -24.60
CA VAL A 122 12.73 -20.62 -25.24
C VAL A 122 13.87 -21.14 -24.39
N SER A 123 13.79 -22.41 -23.97
CA SER A 123 14.93 -23.05 -23.31
C SER A 123 16.08 -23.20 -24.31
N LYS A 124 17.28 -22.76 -23.93
CA LYS A 124 18.52 -23.07 -24.64
C LYS A 124 18.77 -24.57 -24.48
N LYS A 125 18.20 -25.38 -25.38
CA LYS A 125 18.43 -26.83 -25.39
C LYS A 125 19.93 -27.08 -25.44
N SER A 126 20.49 -27.62 -24.36
CA SER A 126 21.62 -28.53 -24.46
C SER A 126 21.24 -29.60 -25.49
N SER A 127 22.14 -29.88 -26.42
CA SER A 127 22.07 -30.95 -27.42
C SER A 127 22.05 -32.37 -26.80
N ALA A 128 21.12 -32.63 -25.87
CA ALA A 128 20.90 -33.91 -25.20
C ALA A 128 19.62 -34.60 -25.71
N VAL A 129 19.18 -34.28 -26.93
CA VAL A 129 18.19 -35.08 -27.65
C VAL A 129 18.92 -36.26 -28.28
N ASN A 130 19.22 -37.29 -27.46
CA ASN A 130 19.56 -38.66 -27.89
C ASN A 130 19.54 -39.59 -26.67
N ASN A 131 18.43 -39.66 -25.93
CA ASN A 131 18.14 -40.83 -25.08
C ASN A 131 16.66 -40.94 -24.66
N MET A 132 15.74 -40.44 -25.50
CA MET A 132 14.29 -40.48 -25.23
C MET A 132 13.62 -41.63 -26.01
N LYS A 133 14.10 -42.86 -25.81
CA LYS A 133 13.45 -44.09 -26.31
C LYS A 133 13.31 -45.13 -25.19
N SER A 134 12.80 -44.75 -24.03
CA SER A 134 12.47 -45.77 -22.99
C SER A 134 11.48 -45.35 -21.88
N SER A 135 10.72 -44.25 -21.98
CA SER A 135 9.92 -43.79 -20.81
C SER A 135 8.45 -43.45 -21.05
N THR A 136 7.82 -43.91 -22.13
CA THR A 136 6.41 -43.61 -22.44
C THR A 136 5.38 -44.26 -21.49
N LYS A 137 5.82 -45.05 -20.49
CA LYS A 137 4.93 -45.63 -19.46
C LYS A 137 4.95 -44.92 -18.09
N ASN A 138 5.98 -44.12 -17.76
CA ASN A 138 6.08 -43.48 -16.45
C ASN A 138 5.47 -42.06 -16.37
N GLU A 139 5.32 -41.37 -17.50
CA GLU A 139 4.80 -39.98 -17.51
C GLU A 139 3.32 -39.84 -17.08
N ARG A 140 2.52 -40.91 -17.17
CA ARG A 140 1.10 -40.87 -16.76
C ARG A 140 0.91 -40.91 -15.23
N ASN A 141 1.87 -41.42 -14.48
CA ASN A 141 1.78 -41.51 -13.02
C ASN A 141 2.33 -40.25 -12.32
N GLU A 142 3.35 -39.59 -12.88
CA GLU A 142 3.91 -38.35 -12.30
C GLU A 142 3.02 -37.12 -12.48
N LYS A 143 2.26 -37.05 -13.60
CA LYS A 143 1.29 -35.96 -13.84
C LYS A 143 0.12 -35.98 -12.84
N LYS A 144 -0.27 -37.17 -12.35
CA LYS A 144 -1.29 -37.31 -11.29
C LYS A 144 -0.75 -36.88 -9.91
N SER A 145 0.51 -37.16 -9.61
CA SER A 145 1.16 -36.77 -8.34
C SER A 145 1.33 -35.25 -8.21
N THR A 146 1.65 -34.57 -9.31
CA THR A 146 1.86 -33.10 -9.31
C THR A 146 0.55 -32.32 -9.15
N ALA A 147 -0.54 -32.77 -9.80
CA ALA A 147 -1.86 -32.14 -9.67
C ALA A 147 -2.43 -32.27 -8.24
N GLN A 148 -2.26 -33.44 -7.61
CA GLN A 148 -2.67 -33.68 -6.22
C GLN A 148 -1.94 -32.74 -5.24
N ARG A 149 -0.61 -32.56 -5.43
CA ARG A 149 0.21 -31.65 -4.61
C ARG A 149 -0.21 -30.19 -4.72
N ILE A 150 -0.59 -29.73 -5.92
CA ILE A 150 -1.10 -28.37 -6.11
C ILE A 150 -2.44 -28.16 -5.39
N TYR A 151 -3.33 -29.17 -5.46
CA TYR A 151 -4.61 -29.14 -4.77
C TYR A 151 -4.46 -29.11 -3.24
N ASP A 152 -3.59 -29.97 -2.69
CA ASP A 152 -3.34 -30.03 -1.25
C ASP A 152 -2.69 -28.74 -0.72
N ARG A 153 -1.74 -28.17 -1.46
CA ARG A 153 -1.14 -26.86 -1.13
C ARG A 153 -2.19 -25.76 -1.08
N LYS A 154 -3.08 -25.67 -2.08
CA LYS A 154 -4.14 -24.66 -2.13
C LYS A 154 -5.15 -24.83 -0.99
N ARG A 155 -5.38 -26.06 -0.54
CA ARG A 155 -6.23 -26.35 0.64
C ARG A 155 -5.57 -25.91 1.95
N GLN A 156 -4.26 -26.12 2.09
CA GLN A 156 -3.51 -25.66 3.27
C GLN A 156 -3.44 -24.12 3.33
N GLU A 157 -3.22 -23.46 2.20
CA GLU A 157 -3.24 -21.99 2.11
C GLU A 157 -4.59 -21.39 2.52
N ARG A 158 -5.71 -21.99 2.09
CA ARG A 158 -7.04 -21.55 2.51
C ARG A 158 -7.24 -21.64 4.03
N LYS A 159 -6.81 -22.76 4.65
CA LYS A 159 -6.87 -22.94 6.10
C LYS A 159 -6.05 -21.89 6.85
N LEU A 160 -4.83 -21.63 6.37
CA LEU A 160 -3.95 -20.61 6.96
C LEU A 160 -4.55 -19.20 6.85
N ILE A 161 -5.20 -18.86 5.74
CA ILE A 161 -5.88 -17.57 5.56
C ILE A 161 -7.06 -17.45 6.52
N GLU A 162 -7.88 -18.51 6.62
CA GLU A 162 -9.04 -18.56 7.52
C GLU A 162 -8.62 -18.42 8.99
N GLU A 163 -7.55 -19.11 9.41
CA GLU A 163 -6.99 -18.98 10.75
C GLU A 163 -6.45 -17.58 11.02
N ARG A 164 -5.71 -16.98 10.07
CA ARG A 164 -5.22 -15.60 10.18
C ARG A 164 -6.37 -14.59 10.27
N GLN A 165 -7.48 -14.85 9.59
CA GLN A 165 -8.66 -14.00 9.61
C GLN A 165 -9.43 -14.15 10.93
N ALA A 166 -9.55 -15.36 11.45
CA ALA A 166 -10.12 -15.63 12.78
C ALA A 166 -9.31 -14.94 13.88
N GLU A 167 -7.97 -15.01 13.82
CA GLU A 167 -7.11 -14.34 14.80
C GLU A 167 -7.22 -12.82 14.71
N ARG A 168 -7.23 -12.26 13.49
CA ARG A 168 -7.48 -10.83 13.29
C ARG A 168 -8.82 -10.38 13.87
N ASN A 169 -9.85 -11.20 13.73
CA ASN A 169 -11.17 -10.91 14.29
C ASN A 169 -11.15 -10.97 15.82
N ARG A 170 -10.48 -11.96 16.42
CA ARG A 170 -10.31 -12.05 17.88
C ARG A 170 -9.60 -10.82 18.45
N VAL A 171 -8.50 -10.41 17.84
CA VAL A 171 -7.75 -9.21 18.26
C VAL A 171 -8.62 -7.96 18.13
N LYS A 172 -9.41 -7.84 17.06
CA LYS A 172 -10.36 -6.72 16.89
C LYS A 172 -11.41 -6.70 18.00
N GLU A 173 -12.02 -7.84 18.33
CA GLU A 173 -13.03 -7.91 19.39
C GLU A 173 -12.41 -7.58 20.76
N GLN A 174 -11.24 -8.13 21.10
CA GLN A 174 -10.53 -7.76 22.33
C GLN A 174 -10.18 -6.27 22.40
N THR A 175 -9.80 -5.67 21.27
CA THR A 175 -9.47 -4.24 21.21
C THR A 175 -10.72 -3.39 21.42
N LYS A 176 -11.85 -3.78 20.82
CA LYS A 176 -13.14 -3.11 21.02
C LYS A 176 -13.61 -3.22 22.47
N GLU A 177 -13.47 -4.39 23.08
CA GLU A 177 -13.85 -4.64 24.47
C GLU A 177 -13.04 -3.75 25.42
N LYS A 178 -11.71 -3.73 25.28
CA LYS A 178 -10.84 -2.82 26.06
C LYS A 178 -11.20 -1.35 25.86
N TRP A 179 -11.49 -0.94 24.62
CA TRP A 179 -11.89 0.44 24.35
C TRP A 179 -13.21 0.80 25.05
N LEU A 180 -14.17 -0.13 25.08
CA LEU A 180 -15.45 0.06 25.76
C LEU A 180 -15.26 0.11 27.29
N GLU A 181 -14.43 -0.77 27.86
CA GLU A 181 -14.08 -0.74 29.28
C GLU A 181 -13.41 0.59 29.67
N ASP A 182 -12.46 1.07 28.87
CA ASP A 182 -11.79 2.35 29.09
C ASP A 182 -12.77 3.53 29.04
N GLN A 183 -13.75 3.51 28.13
CA GLN A 183 -14.80 4.53 28.07
C GLN A 183 -15.67 4.51 29.33
N GLN A 184 -16.12 3.33 29.76
CA GLN A 184 -16.92 3.18 30.99
C GLN A 184 -16.16 3.66 32.23
N LEU A 185 -14.86 3.36 32.33
CA LEU A 185 -14.03 3.80 33.44
C LEU A 185 -13.87 5.33 33.46
N LYS A 186 -13.69 5.96 32.30
CA LYS A 186 -13.66 7.42 32.17
C LYS A 186 -14.98 8.05 32.61
N ASP A 187 -16.10 7.54 32.14
CA ASP A 187 -17.44 8.03 32.50
C ASP A 187 -17.69 7.91 34.01
N GLN A 188 -17.32 6.79 34.61
CA GLN A 188 -17.42 6.62 36.07
C GLN A 188 -16.53 7.60 36.83
N THR A 189 -15.33 7.85 36.33
CA THR A 189 -14.37 8.77 36.96
C THR A 189 -14.88 10.22 36.88
N GLU A 190 -15.39 10.64 35.73
CA GLU A 190 -15.99 11.96 35.54
C GLU A 190 -17.25 12.13 36.39
N LYS A 191 -18.11 11.11 36.47
CA LYS A 191 -19.28 11.13 37.36
C LYS A 191 -18.88 11.27 38.84
N LYS A 192 -17.81 10.61 39.29
CA LYS A 192 -17.28 10.76 40.66
C LYS A 192 -16.72 12.17 40.89
N LYS A 193 -15.97 12.73 39.94
CA LYS A 193 -15.46 14.10 40.00
C LYS A 193 -16.60 15.12 40.07
N LEU A 194 -17.60 14.97 39.21
CA LEU A 194 -18.77 15.85 39.16
C LEU A 194 -19.52 15.82 40.48
N LYS A 195 -19.81 14.62 41.02
CA LYS A 195 -20.43 14.49 42.36
C LYS A 195 -19.62 15.22 43.43
N LYS A 196 -18.30 15.03 43.47
CA LYS A 196 -17.42 15.70 44.44
C LYS A 196 -17.49 17.22 44.31
N GLN A 197 -17.45 17.74 43.08
CA GLN A 197 -17.61 19.18 42.84
C GLN A 197 -18.98 19.69 43.29
N THR A 198 -20.05 18.96 43.03
CA THR A 198 -21.40 19.34 43.48
C THR A 198 -21.48 19.43 45.00
N TYR A 199 -20.95 18.45 45.73
CA TYR A 199 -20.91 18.50 47.20
C TYR A 199 -20.08 19.68 47.72
N GLN A 200 -18.94 19.98 47.08
CA GLN A 200 -18.12 21.13 47.46
C GLN A 200 -18.85 22.47 47.22
N LYS A 201 -19.58 22.60 46.11
CA LYS A 201 -20.39 23.79 45.82
C LYS A 201 -21.51 23.97 46.84
N LEU A 202 -22.26 22.92 47.14
CA LEU A 202 -23.31 22.96 48.17
C LEU A 202 -22.75 23.35 49.54
N ALA A 203 -21.63 22.78 49.96
CA ALA A 203 -20.98 23.14 51.21
C ALA A 203 -20.50 24.60 51.24
N ALA A 204 -19.98 25.12 50.13
CA ALA A 204 -19.57 26.52 50.01
C ALA A 204 -20.77 27.48 50.04
N GLU A 205 -21.88 27.13 49.37
CA GLU A 205 -23.13 27.88 49.40
C GLU A 205 -23.73 27.92 50.81
N GLU A 206 -23.74 26.79 51.52
CA GLU A 206 -24.19 26.74 52.93
C GLU A 206 -23.31 27.60 53.84
N PHE A 207 -21.98 27.59 53.64
CA PHE A 207 -21.05 28.42 54.40
C PHE A 207 -21.27 29.92 54.12
N GLN A 208 -21.47 30.30 52.84
CA GLN A 208 -21.80 31.67 52.45
C GLN A 208 -23.14 32.13 53.02
N ALA A 209 -24.17 31.28 52.99
CA ALA A 209 -25.48 31.60 53.56
C ALA A 209 -25.39 31.82 55.08
N ARG A 210 -24.60 31.01 55.79
CA ARG A 210 -24.37 31.18 57.24
C ARG A 210 -23.66 32.50 57.55
N THR A 211 -22.59 32.82 56.83
CA THR A 211 -21.83 34.07 57.02
C THR A 211 -22.66 35.31 56.70
N GLN A 212 -23.40 35.31 55.59
CA GLN A 212 -24.32 36.41 55.27
C GLN A 212 -25.41 36.60 56.33
N ASN A 213 -25.95 35.51 56.87
CA ASN A 213 -26.93 35.58 57.95
C ASN A 213 -26.33 36.14 59.25
N THR A 214 -25.10 35.75 59.61
CA THR A 214 -24.41 36.31 60.79
C THR A 214 -24.09 37.78 60.60
N ASP A 215 -23.57 38.19 59.44
CA ASP A 215 -23.25 39.59 59.15
C ASP A 215 -24.51 40.47 59.18
N ARG A 216 -25.63 39.95 58.66
CA ARG A 216 -26.92 40.63 58.72
C ARG A 216 -27.44 40.78 60.15
N ALA A 217 -27.24 39.77 61.00
CA ALA A 217 -27.63 39.83 62.41
C ALA A 217 -26.76 40.83 63.19
N ILE A 218 -25.45 40.85 62.95
CA ILE A 218 -24.50 41.80 63.56
C ILE A 218 -24.86 43.24 63.14
N SER A 219 -25.06 43.48 61.84
CA SER A 219 -25.44 44.80 61.32
C SER A 219 -26.78 45.29 61.88
N ALA A 220 -27.76 44.40 62.06
CA ALA A 220 -29.03 44.75 62.69
C ALA A 220 -28.87 45.13 64.17
N TYR A 221 -27.99 44.44 64.90
CA TYR A 221 -27.67 44.76 66.29
C TYR A 221 -26.96 46.10 66.41
N GLU A 222 -25.90 46.34 65.63
CA GLU A 222 -25.18 47.62 65.58
C GLU A 222 -26.10 48.79 65.27
N LYS A 223 -27.00 48.64 64.29
CA LYS A 223 -27.98 49.67 63.93
C LYS A 223 -28.95 50.00 65.07
N ASN A 224 -29.31 49.01 65.89
CA ASN A 224 -30.20 49.21 67.04
C ASN A 224 -29.47 49.86 68.23
N VAL A 225 -28.20 49.48 68.48
CA VAL A 225 -27.37 50.09 69.52
C VAL A 225 -27.07 51.56 69.20
N MET A 226 -26.79 51.91 67.94
CA MET A 226 -26.51 53.29 67.52
C MET A 226 -27.77 54.19 67.47
N ARG A 227 -28.96 53.65 67.76
CA ARG A 227 -30.23 54.40 67.81
C ARG A 227 -30.72 54.67 69.24
N ALA A 228 -30.09 54.08 70.26
CA ALA A 228 -30.36 54.32 71.68
C ALA A 228 -29.42 55.41 72.23
#